data_AF-A0A412L0L0-F1
#
_entry.id   AF-A0A412L0L0-F1
#
_cell.length_a   1.000
_cell.length_b   1.000
_cell.length_c   1.000
_cell.angle_alpha   90.00
_cell.angle_beta   90.00
_cell.angle_gamma   90.00
#
_symmetry.space_group_name_H-M   'P 1'
#
loop_
_entity.id
_entity.type
_entity.pdbx_description
1 polymer ?
#
loop_
_entity_poly.entity_id
_entity_poly.type
_entity_poly.pdbx_seq_one_letter_code
_entity_poly.pdbx_strand_id
1 'polypeptide(L)' 'MRVLVNAMAASKGGALSILKDFYTYVRDNDVENEWIFLISGNYIEETAKIKVIQKEKKDMVSQIVF' A
#
# COMPACT_ATOMS: atom_id res chain seq x y z
N MET A 1 -1.09 -2.28 -18.64
CA MET A 1 -2.47 -2.35 -18.07
C MET A 1 -2.48 -1.61 -16.73
N ARG A 2 -3.63 -1.26 -16.15
CA ARG A 2 -3.68 -0.63 -14.82
C ARG A 2 -4.11 -1.62 -13.75
N VAL A 3 -3.30 -1.78 -12.70
CA VAL A 3 -3.49 -2.78 -11.64
C VAL A 3 -3.60 -2.08 -10.28
N LEU A 4 -4.64 -2.44 -9.52
CA LEU A 4 -4.86 -1.96 -8.15
C LEU A 4 -4.52 -3.06 -7.16
N VAL A 5 -3.65 -2.75 -6.20
CA VAL A 5 -3.25 -3.63 -5.11
C VAL A 5 -3.81 -3.06 -3.81
N ASN A 6 -4.79 -3.75 -3.23
CA ASN A 6 -5.32 -3.39 -1.92
C ASN A 6 -4.54 -4.10 -0.81
N ALA A 7 -3.72 -3.34 -0.10
CA ALA A 7 -2.89 -3.83 1.00
C ALA A 7 -3.09 -3.02 2.28
N MET A 8 -4.30 -2.49 2.52
CA MET A 8 -4.60 -1.69 3.72
C MET A 8 -4.38 -2.44 5.04
N ALA A 9 -4.41 -3.78 5.03
CA ALA A 9 -4.16 -4.59 6.22
C ALA A 9 -2.66 -4.79 6.50
N ALA A 10 -1.78 -4.55 5.51
CA ALA A 10 -0.34 -4.75 5.61
C ALA A 10 0.33 -3.56 6.32
N SER A 11 0.20 -3.52 7.65
CA SER A 11 0.75 -2.43 8.46
C SER A 11 1.95 -2.82 9.33
N LYS A 12 2.19 -4.12 9.54
CA LYS A 12 3.30 -4.65 10.34
C LYS A 12 3.58 -6.13 10.07
N GLY A 13 4.74 -6.60 10.55
CA GLY A 13 5.12 -8.02 10.53
C GLY A 13 5.21 -8.60 9.12
N GLY A 14 4.94 -9.90 8.98
CA GLY A 14 5.09 -10.61 7.70
C GLY A 14 4.26 -10.01 6.56
N ALA A 15 3.05 -9.51 6.84
CA ALA A 15 2.22 -8.87 5.82
C ALA A 15 2.90 -7.62 5.22
N LEU A 16 3.56 -6.82 6.06
CA LEU A 16 4.32 -5.65 5.60
C LEU A 16 5.58 -6.06 4.82
N SER A 17 6.26 -7.14 5.24
CA SER A 17 7.41 -7.68 4.49
C SER A 17 7.01 -8.10 3.08
N ILE A 18 5.93 -8.87 2.94
CA ILE A 18 5.43 -9.31 1.64
C ILE A 18 5.02 -8.11 0.77
N LEU A 19 4.37 -7.09 1.34
CA LEU A 19 4.06 -5.86 0.61
C LEU A 19 5.33 -5.18 0.04
N LYS A 20 6.40 -5.09 0.85
CA LYS A 20 7.66 -4.47 0.43
C LYS A 20 8.41 -5.28 -0.61
N ASP A 21 8.45 -6.60 -0.46
CA ASP A 21 9.10 -7.49 -1.42
C ASP A 21 8.37 -7.44 -2.76
N PHE A 22 7.04 -7.48 -2.73
CA PHE A 22 6.23 -7.35 -3.93
C PHE A 22 6.38 -5.98 -4.60
N TYR A 23 6.38 -4.89 -3.83
CA TYR A 23 6.66 -3.55 -4.35
C TYR A 23 8.04 -3.47 -5.03
N THR A 24 9.07 -4.02 -4.39
CA THR A 24 10.44 -4.06 -4.94
C THR A 24 10.46 -4.79 -6.27
N TYR A 25 9.83 -5.98 -6.32
CA TYR A 25 9.73 -6.75 -7.55
C TYR A 25 9.05 -5.97 -8.67
N VAL A 26 7.89 -5.36 -8.39
CA VAL A 26 7.14 -4.54 -9.36
C VAL A 26 7.98 -3.37 -9.86
N ARG A 27 8.60 -2.62 -8.96
CA ARG A 27 9.43 -1.45 -9.29
C ARG A 27 10.59 -1.81 -10.21
N ASP A 28 11.24 -2.94 -9.94
CA ASP A 28 12.49 -3.31 -10.60
C ASP A 28 12.28 -4.11 -11.89
N ASN A 29 11.14 -4.79 -12.04
CA ASN A 29 10.92 -5.77 -13.12
C ASN A 29 9.72 -5.47 -14.02
N ASP A 30 8.68 -4.78 -13.54
CA ASP A 30 7.51 -4.48 -14.36
C ASP A 30 7.61 -3.08 -14.98
N VAL A 31 7.73 -3.06 -16.30
CA VAL A 31 7.81 -1.83 -17.11
C VAL A 31 6.55 -1.58 -17.93
N GLU A 32 5.58 -2.49 -17.94
CA GLU A 32 4.42 -2.41 -18.84
C GLU A 32 3.15 -1.93 -18.12
N ASN A 33 3.05 -2.17 -16.82
CA ASN A 33 1.86 -1.85 -16.06
C ASN A 33 1.99 -0.55 -15.26
N GLU A 34 0.86 0.13 -15.11
CA GLU A 34 0.68 1.18 -14.12
C GLU A 34 0.11 0.57 -12.85
N TRP A 35 0.75 0.82 -11.73
CA TRP A 35 0.42 0.21 -10.45
C TRP A 35 -0.14 1.24 -9.49
N ILE A 36 -1.22 0.88 -8.80
CA ILE A 36 -1.81 1.69 -7.74
C ILE A 36 -1.83 0.85 -6.47
N PHE A 37 -1.11 1.30 -5.43
CA PHE A 37 -1.10 0.66 -4.12
C PHE A 37 -2.01 1.41 -3.15
N LEU A 38 -3.03 0.74 -2.63
CA LEU A 38 -3.88 1.25 -1.57
C LEU A 38 -3.37 0.71 -0.22
N ILE A 39 -2.75 1.58 0.59
CA ILE A 39 -2.07 1.21 1.85
C ILE A 39 -2.48 2.13 3.00
N SER A 40 -2.27 1.68 4.25
CA SER A 40 -2.70 2.40 5.45
C SER A 40 -1.64 3.33 6.05
N GLY A 41 -0.47 3.48 5.42
CA GLY A 41 0.63 4.26 5.94
C GLY A 41 1.78 4.39 4.94
N ASN A 42 2.82 5.13 5.32
CA ASN A 42 3.95 5.42 4.45
C ASN A 42 4.99 4.29 4.50
N TYR A 43 4.82 3.26 3.66
CA TYR A 43 5.68 2.08 3.63
C TYR A 43 6.51 1.92 2.36
N ILE A 44 6.07 2.56 1.28
CA ILE A 44 6.62 2.46 -0.08
C ILE A 44 6.44 3.82 -0.77
N GLU A 45 7.21 4.07 -1.82
CA GLU A 45 7.28 5.37 -2.49
C GLU A 45 6.59 5.35 -3.86
N GLU A 46 6.15 6.53 -4.32
CA GLU A 46 5.66 6.68 -5.69
C GLU A 46 6.81 6.71 -6.69
N THR A 47 6.53 6.27 -7.91
CA THR A 47 7.41 6.40 -9.06
C THR A 47 6.62 6.88 -10.27
N ALA A 48 7.27 6.98 -11.45
CA ALA A 48 6.56 7.31 -12.69
C ALA A 48 5.43 6.32 -13.03
N LYS A 49 5.55 5.06 -12.60
CA LYS A 49 4.59 3.98 -12.91
C LYS A 49 3.88 3.42 -11.68
N ILE A 50 4.29 3.81 -10.48
CA ILE A 50 3.70 3.38 -9.22
C ILE A 50 3.06 4.57 -8.52
N LYS A 51 1.76 4.49 -8.28
CA LYS A 51 0.98 5.43 -7.48
C LYS A 51 0.60 4.81 -6.15
N VAL A 52 0.56 5.63 -5.11
CA VAL A 52 0.24 5.20 -3.75
C VAL A 52 -0.92 6.02 -3.23
N ILE A 53 -2.05 5.35 -2.99
CA ILE A 53 -3.21 5.93 -2.32
C ILE A 53 -3.12 5.54 -0.85
N GLN A 54 -2.89 6.53 -0.01
CA GLN A 54 -2.89 6.35 1.44
C GLN A 54 -4.29 6.61 1.98
N LYS A 55 -4.80 5.66 2.76
CA LYS A 55 -6.06 5.86 3.50
C LYS A 55 -5.77 5.66 4.98
N GLU A 56 -5.84 6.75 5.74
CA GLU A 56 -5.67 6.68 7.18
C GLU A 56 -6.74 5.75 7.78
N LYS A 57 -6.32 4.88 8.71
CA LYS A 57 -7.28 4.25 9.61
C LYS A 57 -7.88 5.37 10.45
N LYS A 58 -9.13 5.74 10.16
CA LYS A 58 -9.92 6.57 11.05
C LYS A 58 -10.03 5.81 12.38
N ASP A 59 -9.37 6.30 13.42
CA ASP A 59 -9.43 5.70 14.75
C ASP A 59 -10.89 5.58 15.19
N MET A 60 -11.39 4.36 15.24
CA MET A 60 -12.77 4.04 15.63
C MET A 60 -12.90 4.00 17.17
N VAL A 61 -12.20 4.90 17.88
CA VAL A 61 -12.07 4.87 19.36
C VAL A 61 -12.79 6.05 20.05
N SER A 62 -13.29 7.05 19.31
CA SER A 62 -13.86 8.26 19.92
C SER A 62 -15.40 8.31 20.06
N GLN A 63 -16.12 7.19 19.94
CA GLN A 63 -17.60 7.18 20.07
C GLN A 63 -18.18 6.33 21.22
N ILE A 64 -17.36 5.88 22.16
CA ILE A 64 -17.88 5.29 23.41
C ILE A 64 -17.22 6.01 24.59
N VAL A 65 -17.77 7.18 24.92
CA VAL A 65 -17.70 7.73 26.26
C VAL A 65 -19.13 7.64 26.79
N PHE A 66 -19.28 6.88 27.88
CA PHE A 66 -20.52 6.68 28.63
C PHE A 66 -21.02 7.99 29.26
#